data_AF-A0A9E5KSY2-F1
#
_entry.id   AF-A0A9E5KSY2-F1
#
_cell.length_a   1.000
_cell.length_b   1.000
_cell.length_c   1.000
_cell.angle_alpha   90.00
_cell.angle_beta   90.00
_cell.angle_gamma   90.00
#
_symmetry.space_group_name_H-M   'P 1'
#
loop_
_entity.id
_entity.type
_entity.pdbx_description
1 polymer ?
#
loop_
_entity_poly.entity_id
_entity_poly.type
_entity_poly.pdbx_seq_one_letter_code
_entity_poly.pdbx_strand_id
1 'polypeptide(L)' 'MVIIVGILRSGGDTRYSMFIETFGVWAVGVPLAFIGSILLKLQIHELYLLIGLEELTKVFFGLFRIRRGTWMNDLTNLN' A
#
# COMPACT_ATOMS: atom_id res chain seq x y z
N MET A 1 5.09 3.72 -2.14
CA MET A 1 6.05 3.72 -0.99
C MET A 1 6.26 5.02 -0.19
N VAL A 2 6.58 6.19 -0.80
CA VAL A 2 7.01 7.40 -0.05
C VAL A 2 6.03 7.84 1.06
N ILE A 3 4.73 7.74 0.80
CA ILE A 3 3.68 8.13 1.74
C ILE A 3 3.65 7.23 2.98
N ILE A 4 3.74 5.92 2.78
CA ILE A 4 3.58 4.93 3.85
C ILE A 4 4.81 4.93 4.76
N VAL A 5 6.01 4.88 4.16
CA VAL A 5 7.26 4.82 4.93
C VAL A 5 7.69 6.19 5.42
N GLY A 6 7.53 7.23 4.60
CA GLY A 6 7.98 8.59 4.92
C GLY A 6 7.05 9.34 5.87
N ILE A 7 5.73 9.17 5.74
CA ILE A 7 4.74 9.92 6.53
C ILE A 7 4.12 9.03 7.61
N LEU A 8 3.51 7.90 7.23
CA LEU A 8 2.74 7.09 8.18
C LEU A 8 3.62 6.43 9.25
N ARG A 9 4.76 5.84 8.87
CA ARG A 9 5.69 5.25 9.85
C ARG A 9 6.40 6.30 10.72
N SER A 10 6.74 7.47 10.18
CA SER A 10 7.42 8.51 10.95
C SER A 10 6.49 9.19 11.97
N GLY A 11 5.19 9.29 11.68
CA GLY A 11 4.18 9.81 12.62
C GLY A 11 3.64 8.79 13.64
N GLY A 12 4.24 7.61 13.75
CA GLY A 12 3.87 6.60 14.75
C GLY A 12 2.69 5.70 14.36
N ASP A 13 2.14 5.80 13.16
CA ASP A 13 1.06 4.94 12.65
C ASP A 13 1.61 3.66 11.97
N THR A 14 2.48 2.96 12.68
CA THR A 14 3.20 1.79 12.14
C THR A 14 2.27 0.61 11.87
N ARG A 15 1.26 0.37 12.74
CA ARG A 15 0.33 -0.75 12.58
C ARG A 15 -0.49 -0.64 11.29
N TYR A 16 -1.01 0.55 11.00
CA TYR A 16 -1.74 0.78 9.76
C TYR A 16 -0.83 0.68 8.53
N SER A 17 0.41 1.19 8.64
CA SER A 17 1.40 1.05 7.57
C SER A 17 1.69 -0.41 7.24
N MET A 18 1.87 -1.27 8.26
CA MET A 18 2.10 -2.70 8.06
C MET A 18 0.89 -3.40 7.44
N PHE A 19 -0.32 -3.04 7.88
CA PHE A 19 -1.55 -3.61 7.31
C PHE A 19 -1.68 -3.31 5.81
N ILE A 20 -1.44 -2.05 5.38
CA ILE A 20 -1.50 -1.72 3.95
C ILE A 20 -0.43 -2.45 3.15
N GLU A 21 0.80 -2.56 3.67
CA GLU A 21 1.88 -3.28 2.97
C GLU A 21 1.51 -4.75 2.75
N THR A 22 1.04 -5.44 3.80
CA THR A 22 0.61 -6.83 3.71
C THR A 22 -0.62 -6.98 2.80
N PHE A 23 -1.62 -6.11 2.95
CA PHE A 23 -2.82 -6.13 2.14
C PHE A 23 -2.50 -5.91 0.65
N GLY A 24 -1.66 -4.93 0.32
CA GLY A 24 -1.27 -4.64 -1.05
C GLY A 24 -0.64 -5.86 -1.73
N VAL A 25 0.32 -6.51 -1.07
CA VAL A 25 0.99 -7.67 -1.66
C VAL A 25 0.03 -8.85 -1.83
N TRP A 26 -0.72 -9.21 -0.79
CA TRP A 26 -1.51 -10.45 -0.79
C TRP A 26 -2.87 -10.32 -1.47
N ALA A 27 -3.54 -9.18 -1.36
CA ALA A 27 -4.87 -8.98 -1.92
C ALA A 27 -4.82 -8.38 -3.33
N VAL A 28 -3.71 -7.76 -3.74
CA VAL A 28 -3.59 -7.09 -5.04
C VAL A 28 -2.42 -7.65 -5.86
N GLY A 29 -1.18 -7.56 -5.36
CA GLY A 29 0.02 -7.96 -6.11
C GLY A 29 0.01 -9.43 -6.53
N VAL A 30 -0.17 -10.34 -5.58
CA VAL A 30 -0.17 -11.80 -5.82
C VAL A 30 -1.33 -12.24 -6.74
N PRO A 31 -2.59 -11.81 -6.50
CA PRO A 31 -3.69 -12.12 -7.42
C PRO A 31 -3.47 -11.56 -8.83
N LEU A 32 -3.00 -10.32 -8.98
CA LEU A 32 -2.71 -9.73 -10.29
C LEU A 32 -1.58 -10.48 -11.00
N ALA A 33 -0.53 -10.87 -10.28
CA ALA A 33 0.55 -11.69 -10.84
C ALA A 33 0.04 -13.06 -11.31
N PHE A 34 -0.83 -13.72 -10.52
CA PHE A 34 -1.44 -14.99 -10.89
C PHE A 34 -2.32 -14.86 -12.13
N ILE A 35 -3.20 -13.85 -12.16
CA ILE A 35 -4.10 -13.59 -13.30
C ILE A 35 -3.30 -13.23 -14.55
N GLY A 36 -2.33 -12.32 -14.44
CA GLY A 36 -1.53 -11.87 -15.57
C GLY A 36 -0.65 -12.96 -16.16
N SER A 37 -0.05 -13.80 -15.32
CA SER A 37 0.87 -14.86 -15.78
C SER A 37 0.15 -16.11 -16.29
N ILE A 38 -0.91 -16.57 -15.62
CA ILE A 38 -1.55 -17.86 -15.92
C ILE A 38 -2.77 -17.70 -16.84
N LEU A 39 -3.67 -16.76 -16.53
CA LEU A 39 -4.90 -16.58 -17.31
C LEU A 39 -4.63 -15.82 -18.61
N LEU A 40 -3.90 -14.71 -18.50
CA LEU A 40 -3.66 -13.81 -19.63
C LEU A 40 -2.36 -14.12 -20.38
N LYS A 41 -1.46 -14.94 -19.80
CA LYS A 41 -0.15 -15.32 -20.37
C LYS A 41 0.63 -14.12 -20.91
N LEU A 42 0.58 -13.01 -20.17
CA LEU A 42 1.22 -11.76 -20.55
C LEU A 42 2.73 -11.91 -20.59
N GLN A 43 3.39 -11.14 -21.46
CA GLN A 43 4.85 -11.06 -21.43
C GLN A 43 5.32 -10.32 -20.18
N ILE A 44 6.59 -10.52 -19.80
CA ILE A 44 7.20 -9.95 -18.59
C ILE A 44 6.99 -8.44 -18.47
N HIS A 45 7.10 -7.70 -19.58
CA HIS A 45 6.92 -6.25 -19.61
C HIS A 45 5.49 -5.82 -19.22
N GLU A 46 4.48 -6.50 -19.76
CA GLU A 46 3.07 -6.21 -19.49
C GLU A 46 2.67 -6.67 -18.08
N LEU A 47 3.18 -7.82 -17.65
CA LEU A 47 2.97 -8.34 -16.31
C LEU A 47 3.54 -7.38 -15.25
N TYR A 48 4.73 -6.83 -15.48
CA TYR A 48 5.34 -5.86 -14.59
C TYR A 48 4.49 -4.58 -14.47
N LEU A 49 3.96 -4.08 -15.60
CA LEU A 49 3.04 -2.96 -15.62
C LEU A 49 1.74 -3.25 -14.85
N LEU A 50 1.18 -4.45 -15.02
CA LEU A 50 -0.03 -4.88 -14.33
C LEU A 50 0.17 -4.95 -12.82
N ILE A 51 1.27 -5.56 -12.37
CA ILE A 51 1.62 -5.65 -10.94
C ILE A 51 1.89 -4.25 -10.37
N GLY A 52 2.42 -3.31 -11.16
CA GLY A 52 2.61 -1.92 -10.76
C GLY A 52 1.33 -1.20 -10.29
N LEU A 53 0.15 -1.68 -10.68
CA LEU A 53 -1.14 -1.17 -10.16
C LEU A 53 -1.31 -1.42 -8.65
N GLU A 54 -0.59 -2.38 -8.08
CA GLU A 54 -0.51 -2.60 -6.64
C GLU A 54 -0.01 -1.34 -5.91
N GLU A 55 1.03 -0.69 -6.43
CA GLU A 55 1.58 0.52 -5.83
C GLU A 55 0.59 1.69 -5.89
N LEU A 56 -0.19 1.79 -6.97
CA LEU A 56 -1.25 2.80 -7.08
C LEU A 56 -2.34 2.58 -6.02
N THR A 57 -2.68 1.32 -5.75
CA THR A 57 -3.65 0.96 -4.71
C THR A 57 -3.15 1.39 -3.33
N LYS A 58 -1.88 1.11 -3.00
CA LYS A 58 -1.26 1.57 -1.75
C LYS A 58 -1.21 3.09 -1.63
N VAL A 59 -0.91 3.79 -2.72
CA VAL A 59 -0.91 5.27 -2.76
C VAL A 59 -2.31 5.81 -2.48
N PHE A 60 -3.35 5.22 -3.08
CA PHE A 60 -4.74 5.63 -2.84
C PHE A 60 -5.13 5.50 -1.36
N PHE A 61 -4.88 4.34 -0.75
CA PHE A 61 -5.15 4.13 0.69
C PHE A 61 -4.30 5.03 1.59
N GLY A 62 -3.02 5.21 1.27
CA GLY A 62 -2.12 6.11 1.99
C GLY A 62 -2.60 7.57 1.96
N LEU A 63 -2.99 8.07 0.78
CA LEU A 63 -3.54 9.41 0.63
C LEU A 63 -4.87 9.56 1.38
N PHE A 64 -5.76 8.57 1.27
CA PHE A 64 -7.04 8.58 1.99
C PHE A 64 -6.84 8.65 3.51
N ARG A 65 -5.88 7.89 4.05
CA ARG A 65 -5.53 7.92 5.48
C ARG A 65 -4.98 9.28 5.90
N ILE A 66 -4.08 9.86 5.10
CA ILE A 66 -3.52 11.20 5.38
C ILE A 66 -4.63 12.25 5.38
N ARG A 67 -5.54 12.23 4.40
CA ARG A 67 -6.67 13.18 4.34
C ARG A 67 -7.59 13.09 5.54
N ARG A 68 -7.68 11.92 6.20
CA ARG A 68 -8.46 11.75 7.43
C ARG A 68 -7.79 12.34 8.67
N GLY A 69 -6.52 12.78 8.62
CA GLY A 69 -5.82 13.45 9.72
C GLY A 69 -5.47 12.57 10.94
N THR A 70 -6.12 11.42 11.07
CA THR A 70 -5.98 10.41 12.14
C THR A 70 -4.64 9.67 12.19
N TRP A 71 -3.66 10.05 11.37
CA TRP A 71 -2.33 9.45 11.36
C TRP A 71 -1.43 10.03 12.46
N MET A 72 -1.68 11.28 12.87
CA MET A 72 -0.90 11.96 13.88
C MET A 72 -1.39 11.51 15.26
N ASN A 73 -0.75 10.48 15.82
CA ASN A 73 -0.95 10.13 17.22
C ASN A 73 -0.32 11.24 18.07
N ASP A 74 -1.16 11.99 18.78
CA ASP A 74 -0.70 13.03 19.70
C ASP A 74 -0.05 12.35 20.92
N LEU A 75 1.28 12.28 20.92
CA LEU A 75 2.07 11.70 22.01
C LEU A 75 2.11 12.59 23.25
N THR A 76 1.50 13.78 23.20
CA THR A 76 1.56 14.82 24.23
C THR A 76 0.38 14.76 25.21
N ASN A 77 -0.74 14.11 24.85
CA ASN A 77 -1.86 13.89 25.77
C ASN A 77 -1.65 12.60 26.60
N LEU A 78 -0.72 12.70 27.55
CA LEU A 78 -0.65 11.82 28.72
C LEU A 78 -1.72 12.30 29.72
N ASN A 79 -2.90 11.67 29.69
CA ASN A 79 -3.78 11.65 30.88
C ASN A 79 -3.20 10.69 31.92
#